data_AF-A0A1T4W6X2-F1
#
_entry.id   AF-A0A1T4W6X2-F1
#
_cell.length_a   1.000
_cell.length_b   1.000
_cell.length_c   1.000
_cell.angle_alpha   90.00
_cell.angle_beta   90.00
_cell.angle_gamma   90.00
#
_symmetry.space_group_name_H-M   'P 1'
#
loop_
_entity.id
_entity.type
_entity.pdbx_description
1 polymer ?
#
loop_
_entity_poly.entity_id
_entity_poly.type
_entity_poly.pdbx_seq_one_letter_code
_entity_poly.pdbx_strand_id
1 'polypeptide(L)'
;MPQSDKTSEHSASGLFDTLRTGLSVLGDELKWICIKALRSIEIRQMEKRLEKEYTALGKAMHSELSPEKASDAEATQTVAISSDMTLCLKQIEFLQEEIAFLRKECSKKRESLVSERISKMNS
;
A
#
# COMPACT_ATOMS: atom_id res chain seq x y z
N MET A 1 61.52 -21.94 27.57
CA MET A 1 61.02 -22.63 26.37
C MET A 1 59.64 -22.07 26.05
N PRO A 2 59.42 -21.58 24.82
CA PRO A 2 58.49 -20.48 24.55
C PRO A 2 57.03 -20.96 24.44
N GLN A 3 56.12 -20.16 24.97
CA GLN A 3 54.69 -20.25 24.70
C GLN A 3 54.44 -19.75 23.27
N SER A 4 53.92 -20.62 22.41
CA SER A 4 53.58 -20.28 21.04
C SER A 4 52.19 -19.65 20.99
N ASP A 5 52.16 -18.44 20.43
CA ASP A 5 50.97 -17.66 20.03
C ASP A 5 49.88 -18.53 19.38
N LYS A 6 48.65 -18.42 19.90
CA LYS A 6 47.41 -18.94 19.29
C LYS A 6 46.29 -17.91 19.37
N THR A 7 46.53 -16.69 18.90
CA THR A 7 45.54 -15.58 19.00
C THR A 7 45.11 -14.99 17.66
N SER A 8 45.68 -15.39 16.51
CA SER A 8 45.42 -14.69 15.24
C SER A 8 44.33 -15.29 14.33
N GLU A 9 43.87 -16.53 14.53
CA GLU A 9 42.92 -17.16 13.59
C GLU A 9 41.44 -16.84 13.88
N HIS A 10 41.08 -16.41 15.09
CA HIS A 10 39.68 -16.11 15.43
C HIS A 10 39.17 -14.77 14.88
N SER A 11 40.06 -13.84 14.47
CA SER A 11 39.67 -12.48 14.11
C SER A 11 39.16 -12.36 12.67
N ALA A 12 39.81 -13.02 11.70
CA ALA A 12 39.45 -12.91 10.28
C ALA A 12 38.10 -13.59 9.98
N SER A 13 37.82 -14.76 10.56
CA SER A 13 36.52 -15.45 10.40
C SER A 13 35.37 -14.60 10.94
N GLY A 14 35.53 -14.01 12.13
CA GLY A 14 34.51 -13.16 12.74
C GLY A 14 34.16 -11.90 11.93
N LEU A 15 35.15 -11.32 11.23
CA LEU A 15 34.91 -10.17 10.34
C LEU A 15 34.11 -10.56 9.09
N PHE A 16 34.43 -11.70 8.46
CA PHE A 16 33.65 -12.22 7.34
C PHE A 16 32.23 -12.61 7.74
N ASP A 17 32.05 -13.21 8.92
CA ASP A 17 30.73 -13.56 9.45
C ASP A 17 29.88 -12.31 9.72
N THR A 18 30.50 -11.24 10.22
CA THR A 18 29.86 -9.94 10.43
C THR A 18 29.46 -9.29 9.10
N LEU A 19 30.35 -9.30 8.10
CA LEU A 19 30.06 -8.78 6.76
C LEU A 19 28.94 -9.56 6.06
N ARG A 20 28.95 -10.89 6.16
CA ARG A 20 27.90 -11.77 5.62
C ARG A 20 26.55 -11.46 6.25
N THR A 21 26.53 -11.27 7.57
CA THR A 21 25.33 -10.88 8.32
C THR A 21 24.81 -9.52 7.86
N GLY A 22 25.69 -8.52 7.73
CA GLY A 22 25.32 -7.20 7.23
C GLY A 22 24.75 -7.24 5.81
N LEU A 23 25.33 -8.04 4.92
CA LEU A 23 24.83 -8.20 3.55
C LEU A 23 23.46 -8.90 3.51
N SER A 24 23.23 -9.90 4.37
CA SER A 24 21.92 -10.54 4.50
C SER A 24 20.84 -9.54 4.93
N VAL A 25 21.15 -8.68 5.89
CA VAL A 25 20.24 -7.63 6.36
C VAL A 25 19.93 -6.62 5.26
N LEU A 26 20.95 -6.19 4.51
CA LEU A 26 20.77 -5.31 3.36
C LEU A 26 19.87 -5.94 2.29
N GLY A 27 20.04 -7.24 2.02
CA GLY A 27 19.20 -8.00 1.11
C GLY A 27 17.73 -8.01 1.55
N ASP A 28 17.47 -8.22 2.83
CA ASP A 28 16.12 -8.21 3.39
C ASP A 28 15.46 -6.82 3.34
N GLU A 29 16.20 -5.75 3.61
CA GLU A 29 15.69 -4.38 3.47
C GLU A 29 15.43 -4.03 1.99
N LEU A 30 16.32 -4.44 1.08
CA LEU A 30 16.11 -4.23 -0.36
C LEU A 30 14.85 -4.97 -0.84
N LYS A 31 14.67 -6.22 -0.42
CA LYS A 31 13.45 -6.99 -0.69
C LYS A 31 12.21 -6.28 -0.16
N TRP A 32 12.27 -5.74 1.05
CA TRP A 32 11.17 -4.96 1.63
C TRP A 32 10.87 -3.69 0.83
N ILE A 33 11.89 -2.95 0.39
CA ILE A 33 11.74 -1.77 -0.47
C ILE A 33 11.04 -2.15 -1.78
N CYS A 34 11.44 -3.25 -2.42
CA CYS A 34 10.81 -3.73 -3.65
C CYS A 34 9.33 -4.08 -3.43
N ILE A 35 9.00 -4.82 -2.36
CA ILE A 35 7.60 -5.14 -2.02
C ILE A 35 6.78 -3.87 -1.77
N LYS A 36 7.34 -2.91 -1.03
CA LYS A 36 6.70 -1.63 -0.76
C LYS A 36 6.46 -0.84 -2.05
N ALA A 37 7.40 -0.86 -2.98
CA ALA A 37 7.25 -0.20 -4.27
C ALA A 37 6.11 -0.81 -5.10
N LEU A 38 6.07 -2.15 -5.19
CA LEU A 38 5.00 -2.87 -5.89
C LEU A 38 3.62 -2.56 -5.29
N ARG A 39 3.50 -2.61 -3.96
CA ARG A 39 2.26 -2.24 -3.25
C ARG A 39 1.87 -0.78 -3.45
N SER A 40 2.85 0.14 -3.45
CA SER A 40 2.58 1.54 -3.74
C SER A 40 2.08 1.74 -5.17
N ILE A 41 2.56 0.96 -6.14
CA ILE A 41 2.07 1.00 -7.51
C ILE A 41 0.62 0.51 -7.57
N GLU A 42 0.30 -0.60 -6.92
CA GLU A 42 -1.05 -1.14 -6.82
C GLU A 42 -2.03 -0.11 -6.23
N ILE A 43 -1.68 0.51 -5.10
CA ILE A 43 -2.49 1.56 -4.47
C ILE A 43 -2.69 2.74 -5.44
N ARG A 44 -1.63 3.19 -6.12
CA ARG A 44 -1.75 4.28 -7.12
C ARG A 44 -2.65 3.91 -8.29
N GLN A 45 -2.67 2.65 -8.71
CA GLN A 45 -3.59 2.19 -9.75
C GLN A 45 -5.04 2.24 -9.27
N MET A 46 -5.30 1.85 -8.02
CA MET A 46 -6.62 1.93 -7.42
C MET A 46 -7.07 3.39 -7.23
N GLU A 47 -6.18 4.29 -6.78
CA GLU A 47 -6.46 5.73 -6.68
C GLU A 47 -6.81 6.34 -8.05
N LYS A 48 -6.08 5.97 -9.10
CA LYS A 48 -6.41 6.38 -10.48
C LYS A 48 -7.77 5.85 -10.93
N ARG A 49 -8.16 4.65 -10.51
CA ARG A 49 -9.48 4.11 -10.80
C ARG A 49 -10.56 4.87 -10.02
N LEU A 50 -10.32 5.17 -8.76
CA LEU A 50 -11.23 5.95 -7.90
C LEU A 50 -11.52 7.34 -8.51
N GLU A 51 -10.48 8.03 -9.00
CA GLU A 51 -10.63 9.33 -9.68
C GLU A 51 -11.53 9.25 -10.93
N LYS A 52 -11.42 8.15 -11.69
CA LYS A 52 -12.28 7.90 -12.85
C LYS A 52 -13.73 7.70 -12.44
N GLU A 53 -13.99 6.95 -11.37
CA GLU A 53 -15.36 6.74 -10.88
C GLU A 53 -15.99 8.04 -10.36
N TYR A 54 -15.24 8.89 -9.67
CA TYR A 54 -15.72 10.23 -9.30
C TYR A 54 -16.06 11.09 -10.51
N THR A 55 -15.21 11.06 -11.54
CA THR A 55 -15.46 11.78 -12.79
C THR A 55 -16.68 11.24 -13.51
N ALA A 56 -16.87 9.92 -13.54
CA ALA A 56 -18.04 9.27 -14.14
C ALA A 56 -19.33 9.65 -13.40
N LEU A 57 -19.31 9.63 -12.06
CA LEU A 57 -20.43 10.05 -11.23
C LEU A 57 -20.82 11.52 -11.47
N GLY A 58 -19.84 12.42 -11.55
CA GLY A 58 -20.09 13.83 -11.84
C GLY A 58 -20.71 14.04 -13.22
N LYS A 59 -20.26 13.29 -14.24
CA LYS A 59 -20.87 13.32 -15.58
C LYS A 59 -22.30 12.80 -15.59
N ALA A 60 -22.57 11.71 -14.89
CA ALA A 60 -23.93 11.17 -14.74
C ALA A 60 -24.85 12.19 -14.05
N MET A 61 -24.36 12.87 -13.00
CA MET A 61 -25.10 13.91 -12.30
C MET A 61 -25.41 15.12 -13.19
N HIS A 62 -24.42 15.57 -13.96
CA HIS A 62 -24.65 16.64 -14.93
C HIS A 62 -25.63 16.23 -16.03
N SER A 63 -25.62 14.98 -16.47
CA SER A 63 -26.57 14.47 -17.47
C SER A 63 -28.01 14.47 -16.96
N GLU A 64 -28.23 14.14 -15.68
CA GLU A 64 -29.56 14.17 -15.06
C GLU A 64 -30.04 15.60 -14.74
N LEU A 65 -29.11 16.55 -14.56
CA LEU A 65 -29.41 17.98 -14.35
C LEU A 65 -29.58 18.76 -15.67
N SER A 66 -29.32 18.15 -16.83
CA SER A 66 -29.38 18.84 -18.12
C SER A 66 -30.82 19.29 -18.44
N PRO A 67 -31.00 20.54 -18.91
CA PRO A 67 -32.32 21.16 -19.07
C PRO A 67 -33.25 20.47 -20.08
N GLU A 68 -32.77 19.57 -20.94
CA GLU A 68 -33.63 18.80 -21.84
C GLU A 68 -34.58 17.83 -21.11
N LYS A 69 -34.25 17.38 -19.90
CA LYS A 69 -35.15 16.55 -19.06
C LYS A 69 -35.99 17.38 -18.07
N ALA A 70 -35.80 18.70 -18.03
CA ALA A 70 -36.41 19.58 -17.04
C ALA A 70 -37.81 20.10 -17.44
N SER A 71 -38.41 19.61 -18.54
CA SER A 71 -39.66 20.17 -19.07
C SER A 71 -40.93 19.76 -18.34
N ASP A 72 -40.92 18.82 -17.39
CA ASP A 72 -42.18 18.22 -16.88
C ASP A 72 -42.42 18.27 -15.36
N ALA A 73 -41.60 18.93 -14.52
CA ALA A 73 -41.93 19.00 -13.09
C ALA A 73 -41.43 20.26 -12.36
N GLU A 74 -42.38 21.09 -11.93
CA GLU A 74 -42.19 22.13 -10.92
C GLU A 74 -41.66 21.54 -9.59
N ALA A 75 -40.73 22.28 -8.98
CA ALA A 75 -40.52 22.36 -7.53
C ALA A 75 -40.28 21.04 -6.77
N THR A 76 -39.11 20.43 -6.99
CA THR A 76 -38.17 19.93 -5.96
C THR A 76 -37.05 19.21 -6.72
N GLN A 77 -35.89 19.84 -6.85
CA GLN A 77 -34.76 19.27 -7.60
C GLN A 77 -34.05 18.18 -6.77
N THR A 78 -34.76 17.11 -6.45
CA THR A 78 -34.14 15.86 -6.01
C THR A 78 -33.58 15.17 -7.23
N VAL A 79 -32.25 15.16 -7.35
CA VAL A 79 -31.56 14.34 -8.36
C VAL A 79 -31.95 12.89 -8.10
N ALA A 80 -32.75 12.31 -8.99
CA ALA A 80 -33.06 10.89 -8.93
C ALA A 80 -31.76 10.11 -9.14
N ILE A 81 -31.35 9.33 -8.13
CA ILE A 81 -30.15 8.50 -8.24
C ILE A 81 -30.42 7.42 -9.28
N SER A 82 -29.76 7.53 -10.44
CA SER A 82 -29.87 6.53 -11.50
C SER A 82 -29.15 5.23 -11.12
N SER A 83 -29.42 4.15 -11.84
CA SER A 83 -28.68 2.88 -11.70
C SER A 83 -27.18 3.08 -11.84
N ASP A 84 -26.77 3.94 -12.77
CA ASP A 84 -25.37 4.20 -13.10
C ASP A 84 -24.68 4.98 -12.00
N MET A 85 -25.37 5.96 -11.39
CA MET A 85 -24.88 6.65 -10.19
C MET A 85 -24.71 5.68 -9.02
N THR A 86 -25.68 4.80 -8.80
CA THR A 86 -25.63 3.79 -7.73
C THR A 86 -24.44 2.86 -7.92
N LEU A 87 -24.16 2.45 -9.15
CA LEU A 87 -23.00 1.60 -9.47
C LEU A 87 -21.68 2.34 -9.19
N CYS A 88 -21.55 3.60 -9.65
CA CYS A 88 -20.36 4.41 -9.39
C CYS A 88 -20.12 4.60 -7.89
N LEU A 89 -21.17 4.87 -7.11
CA LEU A 89 -21.08 5.03 -5.66
C LEU A 89 -20.58 3.76 -4.96
N LYS A 90 -21.10 2.58 -5.33
CA LYS A 90 -20.62 1.30 -4.79
C LYS A 90 -19.16 1.04 -5.14
N GLN A 91 -18.74 1.39 -6.36
CA GLN A 91 -17.36 1.23 -6.78
C GLN A 91 -16.43 2.18 -6.03
N ILE A 92 -16.85 3.43 -5.81
CA ILE A 92 -16.12 4.41 -4.99
C ILE A 92 -15.93 3.88 -3.57
N GLU A 93 -17.01 3.42 -2.93
CA GLU A 93 -16.99 2.86 -1.57
C GLU A 93 -16.01 1.68 -1.48
N PHE A 94 -16.16 0.69 -2.37
CA PHE A 94 -15.26 -0.46 -2.43
C PHE A 94 -13.79 -0.05 -2.61
N LEU A 95 -13.50 0.85 -3.55
CA LEU A 95 -12.13 1.28 -3.83
C LEU A 95 -11.51 2.03 -2.64
N GLN A 96 -12.29 2.85 -1.93
CA GLN A 96 -11.82 3.55 -0.73
C GLN A 96 -11.49 2.57 0.40
N GLU A 97 -12.37 1.61 0.65
CA GLU A 97 -12.16 0.57 1.66
C GLU A 97 -10.92 -0.27 1.33
N GLU A 98 -10.78 -0.70 0.07
CA GLU A 98 -9.66 -1.55 -0.35
C GLU A 98 -8.32 -0.79 -0.30
N ILE A 99 -8.28 0.49 -0.70
CA ILE A 99 -7.08 1.33 -0.54
C ILE A 99 -6.71 1.47 0.94
N ALA A 100 -7.68 1.72 1.82
CA ALA A 100 -7.44 1.82 3.25
C ALA A 100 -6.93 0.51 3.84
N PHE A 101 -7.51 -0.62 3.42
CA PHE A 101 -7.08 -1.96 3.79
C PHE A 101 -5.64 -2.23 3.38
N LEU A 102 -5.28 -2.02 2.10
CA LEU A 102 -3.94 -2.26 1.57
C LEU A 102 -2.87 -1.41 2.26
N ARG A 103 -3.19 -0.14 2.58
CA ARG A 103 -2.30 0.74 3.36
C ARG A 103 -2.07 0.19 4.77
N LYS A 104 -3.14 -0.26 5.44
CA LYS A 104 -3.06 -0.85 6.78
C LYS A 104 -2.26 -2.15 6.79
N GLU A 105 -2.46 -3.01 5.80
CA GLU A 105 -1.70 -4.25 5.65
C GLU A 105 -0.20 -3.98 5.45
N CYS A 106 0.15 -2.97 4.64
CA CYS A 106 1.55 -2.58 4.44
C CYS A 106 2.23 -2.16 5.75
N SER A 107 1.56 -1.32 6.55
CA SER A 107 2.06 -0.89 7.86
C SER A 107 2.20 -2.06 8.83
N LYS A 108 1.16 -2.89 8.95
CA LYS A 108 1.17 -4.07 9.82
C LYS A 108 2.28 -5.05 9.45
N LYS A 109 2.53 -5.24 8.16
CA LYS A 109 3.60 -6.14 7.69
C LYS A 109 5.00 -5.58 8.02
N ARG A 110 5.19 -4.25 7.98
CA ARG A 110 6.43 -3.63 8.47
C ARG A 110 6.61 -3.86 9.97
N GLU A 111 5.57 -3.65 10.75
CA GLU A 111 5.59 -3.84 12.20
C GLU A 111 5.94 -5.28 12.57
N SER A 112 5.37 -6.28 11.87
CA SER A 112 5.71 -7.69 12.05
C SER A 112 7.18 -7.97 11.80
N LEU A 113 7.73 -7.50 10.67
CA LEU A 113 9.13 -7.70 10.32
C LEU A 113 10.09 -7.06 11.33
N VAL A 114 9.76 -5.86 11.83
CA VAL A 114 10.56 -5.18 12.86
C VAL A 114 10.48 -5.94 14.19
N SER A 115 9.28 -6.39 14.59
CA SER A 115 9.05 -7.11 15.84
C SER A 115 9.74 -8.47 15.86
N GLU A 116 9.65 -9.24 14.77
CA GLU A 116 10.36 -10.51 14.60
C GLU A 116 11.88 -10.32 14.72
N ARG A 117 12.42 -9.21 14.18
CA ARG A 117 13.84 -8.91 14.27
C ARG A 117 14.27 -8.57 15.69
N ILE A 118 13.50 -7.74 16.39
CA ILE A 118 13.76 -7.43 17.82
C ILE A 118 13.74 -8.71 18.65
N SER A 119 12.77 -9.59 18.42
CA SER A 119 12.69 -10.87 19.14
C SER A 119 13.89 -11.77 18.86
N LYS A 120 14.39 -11.82 17.62
CA LYS A 120 15.60 -12.60 17.27
C LYS A 120 16.89 -12.04 17.87
N MET A 121 16.96 -10.75 18.17
CA MET A 121 18.12 -10.13 18.79
C MET A 121 18.14 -10.28 20.32
N ASN A 122 16.96 -10.48 20.93
CA ASN A 122 16.80 -10.62 22.38
C ASN A 122 16.78 -12.09 22.86
N SER A 123 16.68 -13.04 21.94
CA SER A 123 16.81 -14.49 22.18
C SER A 123 18.22 -14.97 21.89
#